data_AF-A0A072NSM2-F1
#
_entry.id   AF-A0A072NSM2-F1
#
_cell.length_a   1.000
_cell.length_b   1.000
_cell.length_c   1.000
_cell.angle_alpha   90.00
_cell.angle_beta   90.00
_cell.angle_gamma   90.00
#
_symmetry.space_group_name_H-M   'P 1'
#
loop_
_entity.id
_entity.type
_entity.pdbx_description
1 polymer ?
#
loop_
_entity_poly.entity_id
_entity_poly.type
_entity_poly.pdbx_seq_one_letter_code
_entity_poly.pdbx_strand_id
1 'polypeptide(L)'
;MAPRDCIVGKRLSVKSSIQEEILSMKQCLKICNDAKRQMALDRVNVFQDFTMADNSDQIIVSTLSDLMVAKHVTLGARSKQWLRQMSDASLLQFSKSLG
;
A
#
# COMPACT_ATOMS: atom_id res chain seq x y z
N MET A 1 53.11 28.72 7.96
CA MET A 1 51.92 29.56 7.81
C MET A 1 51.29 29.23 6.46
N ALA A 2 50.18 28.48 6.41
CA ALA A 2 49.54 28.13 5.13
C ALA A 2 48.87 29.38 4.53
N PRO A 3 48.94 29.60 3.20
CA PRO A 3 48.42 30.82 2.58
C PRO A 3 46.90 30.90 2.76
N ARG A 4 46.42 32.12 3.08
CA ARG A 4 45.03 32.43 3.44
C ARG A 4 44.02 32.00 2.35
N ASP A 5 44.47 31.95 1.10
CA ASP A 5 43.66 31.55 -0.06
C ASP A 5 43.25 30.07 -0.05
N CYS A 6 44.10 29.19 0.49
CA CYS A 6 43.79 27.76 0.63
C CYS A 6 42.66 27.49 1.64
N ILE A 7 42.53 28.35 2.66
CA ILE A 7 41.52 28.20 3.71
C ILE A 7 40.15 28.66 3.19
N VAL A 8 40.12 29.74 2.40
CA VAL A 8 38.88 30.25 1.79
C VAL A 8 38.34 29.28 0.72
N GLY A 9 39.22 28.72 -0.12
CA GLY A 9 38.84 27.72 -1.13
C GLY A 9 38.26 26.44 -0.52
N LYS A 10 38.87 25.93 0.57
CA LYS A 10 38.31 24.77 1.31
C LYS A 10 36.95 25.07 1.92
N ARG A 11 36.72 26.28 2.43
CA ARG A 11 35.47 26.67 3.10
C ARG A 11 34.29 26.81 2.12
N LEU A 12 34.54 27.26 0.90
CA LEU A 12 33.53 27.32 -0.18
C LEU A 12 33.17 25.92 -0.68
N SER A 13 34.17 25.06 -0.90
CA SER A 13 33.96 23.68 -1.34
C SER A 13 33.23 22.81 -0.30
N VAL A 14 33.50 22.99 1.00
CA VAL A 14 32.76 22.30 2.07
C VAL A 14 31.31 22.78 2.14
N LYS A 15 31.05 24.09 1.96
CA LYS A 15 29.69 24.62 1.95
C LYS A 15 28.85 24.08 0.78
N SER A 16 29.43 23.99 -0.42
CA SER A 16 28.72 23.43 -1.58
C SER A 16 28.41 21.94 -1.38
N SER A 17 29.37 21.16 -0.85
CA SER A 17 29.20 19.74 -0.56
C SER A 17 28.08 19.48 0.47
N ILE A 18 28.01 20.28 1.54
CA ILE A 18 26.93 20.17 2.54
C ILE A 18 25.57 20.48 1.91
N GLN A 19 25.49 21.46 1.00
CA GLN A 19 24.23 21.78 0.33
C GLN A 19 23.78 20.65 -0.61
N GLU A 20 24.71 20.02 -1.33
CA GLU A 20 24.40 18.86 -2.18
C GLU A 20 23.92 17.66 -1.35
N GLU A 21 24.55 17.38 -0.21
CA GLU A 21 24.08 16.33 0.70
C GLU A 21 22.67 16.60 1.24
N ILE A 22 22.38 17.84 1.64
CA ILE A 22 21.04 18.22 2.11
C ILE A 22 20.00 18.05 0.99
N LEU A 23 20.34 18.43 -0.25
CA LEU A 23 19.45 18.28 -1.40
C LEU A 23 19.20 16.80 -1.71
N SER A 24 20.25 15.99 -1.69
CA SER A 24 20.16 14.53 -1.87
C SER A 24 19.30 13.88 -0.79
N MET A 25 19.48 14.24 0.48
CA MET A 25 18.66 13.74 1.59
C MET A 25 17.19 14.14 1.43
N LYS A 26 16.90 15.39 1.05
CA LYS A 26 15.52 15.84 0.77
C LYS A 26 14.88 15.06 -0.36
N GLN A 27 15.64 14.77 -1.41
CA GLN A 27 15.15 13.99 -2.56
C GLN A 27 14.88 12.54 -2.17
N CYS A 28 15.76 11.93 -1.38
CA CYS A 28 15.56 10.59 -0.83
C CYS A 28 14.30 10.52 0.03
N LEU A 29 14.11 11.49 0.93
CA LEU A 29 12.90 11.62 1.76
C LEU A 29 11.62 11.77 0.93
N LYS A 30 11.68 12.56 -0.14
CA LYS A 30 10.55 12.72 -1.07
C LYS A 30 10.19 11.39 -1.73
N ILE A 31 11.19 10.69 -2.29
CA ILE A 31 10.98 9.38 -2.93
C ILE A 31 10.40 8.37 -1.93
N CYS A 32 10.94 8.31 -0.71
CA CYS A 32 10.42 7.42 0.33
C CYS A 32 8.97 7.75 0.72
N ASN A 33 8.62 9.04 0.79
CA ASN A 33 7.26 9.46 1.09
C ASN A 33 6.29 9.16 -0.05
N ASP A 34 6.72 9.35 -1.30
CA ASP A 34 5.91 9.04 -2.48
C ASP A 34 5.70 7.52 -2.60
N ALA A 35 6.75 6.72 -2.39
CA ALA A 35 6.66 5.27 -2.29
C ALA A 35 5.73 4.83 -1.15
N LYS A 36 5.85 5.41 0.04
CA LYS A 36 4.97 5.12 1.18
C LYS A 36 3.51 5.47 0.89
N ARG A 37 3.22 6.56 0.19
CA ARG A 37 1.85 6.94 -0.21
C ARG A 37 1.28 5.97 -1.24
N GLN A 38 2.11 5.50 -2.16
CA GLN A 38 1.70 4.48 -3.13
C GLN A 38 1.45 3.13 -2.45
N MET A 39 2.30 2.71 -1.51
CA MET A 39 2.10 1.50 -0.71
C MET A 39 0.92 1.60 0.27
N ALA A 40 0.56 2.81 0.73
CA ALA A 40 -0.63 3.01 1.55
C ALA A 40 -1.95 2.77 0.78
N LEU A 41 -1.89 2.55 -0.54
CA LEU A 41 -2.99 2.05 -1.35
C LEU A 41 -3.16 0.53 -1.25
N ASP A 42 -2.21 -0.22 -0.66
CA ASP A 42 -2.37 -1.62 -0.25
C ASP A 42 -3.30 -1.70 0.96
N ARG A 43 -4.56 -1.31 0.77
CA ARG A 43 -5.58 -1.20 1.82
C ARG A 43 -6.11 -2.58 2.15
N VAL A 44 -5.48 -3.32 3.05
CA VAL A 44 -5.95 -4.65 3.46
C VAL A 44 -7.45 -4.64 3.80
N ASN A 45 -8.24 -5.43 3.08
CA ASN A 45 -9.66 -5.59 3.39
C ASN A 45 -9.82 -6.64 4.48
N VAL A 46 -10.18 -6.17 5.67
CA VAL A 46 -10.40 -7.03 6.84
C VAL A 46 -11.89 -7.34 6.94
N PHE A 47 -12.22 -8.62 6.77
CA PHE A 47 -13.52 -9.16 7.10
C PHE A 47 -13.40 -9.81 8.47
N GLN A 48 -14.19 -9.40 9.44
CA GLN A 48 -14.08 -9.91 10.80
C GLN A 48 -15.43 -10.14 11.46
N ASP A 49 -15.51 -11.18 12.28
CA ASP A 49 -16.62 -11.50 13.19
C ASP A 49 -17.98 -11.69 12.47
N PHE A 50 -18.01 -12.54 11.44
CA PHE A 50 -19.25 -12.90 10.73
C PHE A 50 -19.59 -14.39 10.87
N THR A 51 -20.90 -14.64 10.97
CA THR A 51 -21.48 -15.99 11.08
C THR A 51 -22.45 -16.21 9.94
N MET A 52 -22.28 -17.33 9.23
CA MET A 52 -23.20 -17.78 8.19
C MET A 52 -24.16 -18.84 8.73
N ALA A 53 -25.41 -18.80 8.29
CA ALA A 53 -26.43 -19.78 8.64
C ALA A 53 -26.25 -21.11 7.89
N ASP A 54 -26.95 -22.15 8.34
CA ASP A 54 -26.96 -23.45 7.68
C ASP A 54 -27.55 -23.36 6.27
N ASN A 55 -26.98 -24.12 5.33
CA ASN A 55 -27.38 -24.19 3.92
C ASN A 55 -27.36 -22.83 3.21
N SER A 56 -26.45 -21.93 3.61
CA SER A 56 -26.30 -20.62 2.99
C SER A 56 -25.10 -20.55 2.05
N ASP A 57 -25.24 -19.82 0.95
CA ASP A 57 -24.17 -19.50 0.03
C ASP A 57 -23.90 -17.99 0.09
N GLN A 58 -22.64 -17.59 0.28
CA GLN A 58 -22.26 -16.18 0.36
C GLN A 58 -21.02 -15.89 -0.52
N ILE A 59 -21.08 -14.79 -1.26
CA ILE A 59 -19.94 -14.28 -2.04
C ILE A 59 -19.61 -12.88 -1.53
N ILE A 60 -18.36 -12.66 -1.15
CA ILE A 60 -17.82 -11.38 -0.72
C ILE A 60 -16.80 -10.92 -1.75
N VAL A 61 -17.02 -9.73 -2.34
CA VAL A 61 -16.16 -9.17 -3.37
C VAL A 61 -15.54 -7.85 -2.95
N SER A 62 -14.25 -7.68 -3.24
CA SER A 62 -13.49 -6.45 -3.04
C SER A 62 -12.90 -5.93 -4.35
N THR A 63 -12.98 -4.62 -4.59
CA THR A 63 -12.45 -3.97 -5.81
C THR A 63 -11.26 -3.04 -5.61
N LEU A 64 -10.90 -2.71 -4.35
CA LEU A 64 -9.95 -1.62 -4.03
C LEU A 64 -8.80 -2.02 -3.10
N SER A 65 -8.30 -3.26 -3.19
CA SER A 65 -7.29 -3.76 -2.26
C SER A 65 -6.58 -4.97 -2.82
N ASP A 66 -5.29 -5.13 -2.54
CA ASP A 66 -4.46 -6.26 -2.98
C ASP A 66 -4.29 -7.36 -1.90
N LEU A 67 -4.85 -7.17 -0.70
CA LEU A 67 -4.79 -8.15 0.37
C LEU A 67 -6.13 -8.27 1.12
N MET A 68 -6.68 -9.49 1.19
CA MET A 68 -7.87 -9.80 1.99
C MET A 68 -7.49 -10.62 3.21
N VAL A 69 -8.01 -10.22 4.37
CA VAL A 69 -7.84 -10.93 5.64
C VAL A 69 -9.21 -11.23 6.22
N ALA A 70 -9.50 -12.51 6.43
CA ALA A 70 -10.70 -12.96 7.11
C ALA A 70 -10.36 -13.44 8.53
N LYS A 71 -11.05 -12.92 9.54
CA LYS A 71 -10.84 -13.26 10.96
C LYS A 71 -12.14 -13.69 11.60
N HIS A 72 -12.07 -14.73 12.44
CA HIS A 72 -13.21 -15.24 13.21
C HIS A 72 -14.44 -15.51 12.33
N VAL A 73 -14.25 -16.32 11.29
CA VAL A 73 -15.31 -16.73 10.38
C VAL A 73 -15.99 -17.97 10.92
N THR A 74 -17.31 -17.91 11.11
CA THR A 74 -18.12 -19.08 11.49
C THR A 74 -19.05 -19.44 10.33
N LEU A 75 -18.99 -20.70 9.90
CA LEU A 75 -19.80 -21.22 8.79
C LEU A 75 -20.81 -22.24 9.32
N GLY A 76 -22.09 -22.06 8.96
CA GLY A 76 -23.15 -23.02 9.24
C GLY A 76 -23.00 -24.32 8.44
N ALA A 77 -23.73 -25.35 8.83
CA ALA A 77 -23.69 -26.65 8.17
C ALA A 77 -24.09 -26.54 6.69
N ARG A 78 -23.34 -27.22 5.80
CA ARG A 78 -23.57 -27.23 4.33
C ARG A 78 -23.60 -25.83 3.70
N SER A 79 -22.92 -24.85 4.30
CA SER A 79 -22.75 -23.53 3.72
C SER A 79 -21.51 -23.44 2.85
N LYS A 80 -21.49 -22.51 1.89
CA LYS A 80 -20.32 -22.19 1.07
C LYS A 80 -20.07 -20.70 1.12
N GLN A 81 -18.82 -20.32 1.37
CA GLN A 81 -18.39 -18.93 1.32
C GLN A 81 -17.26 -18.76 0.32
N TRP A 82 -17.41 -17.76 -0.56
CA TRP A 82 -16.38 -17.37 -1.51
C TRP A 82 -15.95 -15.93 -1.25
N LEU A 83 -14.66 -15.73 -1.05
CA LEU A 83 -14.05 -14.41 -0.95
C LEU A 83 -13.19 -14.19 -2.18
N ARG A 84 -13.42 -13.08 -2.89
CA ARG A 84 -12.68 -12.82 -4.12
C ARG A 84 -12.40 -11.33 -4.31
N GLN A 85 -11.20 -11.05 -4.81
CA GLN A 85 -10.88 -9.74 -5.36
C GLN A 85 -11.22 -9.72 -6.85
N MET A 86 -11.86 -8.64 -7.31
CA MET A 86 -12.20 -8.43 -8.70
C MET A 86 -12.03 -6.96 -9.05
N SER A 87 -11.60 -6.64 -10.27
CA SER A 87 -11.74 -5.26 -10.76
C SER A 87 -13.23 -4.90 -10.91
N ASP A 88 -13.55 -3.61 -10.93
CA ASP A 88 -14.93 -3.14 -11.16
C ASP A 88 -15.52 -3.71 -12.47
N ALA A 89 -14.70 -3.77 -13.53
CA ALA A 89 -15.10 -4.34 -14.82
C ALA A 89 -15.40 -5.85 -14.71
N SER A 90 -14.54 -6.59 -14.00
CA SER A 90 -14.75 -8.03 -13.77
C SER A 90 -15.98 -8.30 -12.89
N LEU A 91 -16.24 -7.47 -11.88
CA LEU A 91 -17.43 -7.59 -11.03
C LEU A 91 -18.72 -7.34 -11.83
N LEU A 92 -18.73 -6.32 -12.69
CA LEU A 92 -19.86 -6.08 -13.59
C LEU A 92 -20.10 -7.28 -14.52
N GLN A 93 -19.05 -7.89 -15.06
CA GLN A 93 -19.19 -9.10 -15.89
C GLN A 93 -19.68 -10.30 -15.08
N PHE A 94 -19.14 -10.51 -13.88
CA PHE A 94 -19.52 -11.60 -12.98
C PHE A 94 -20.99 -11.49 -12.57
N SER A 95 -21.46 -10.29 -12.23
CA SER A 95 -22.87 -10.06 -11.86
C SER A 95 -23.85 -10.43 -12.98
N LYS A 96 -23.45 -10.24 -14.25
CA LYS A 96 -24.26 -10.61 -15.42
C LYS A 96 -24.31 -12.11 -15.66
N SER A 97 -23.29 -12.85 -15.19
CA SER A 97 -23.23 -14.31 -15.30
C SER A 97 -23.92 -15.06 -14.16
N LEU A 98 -24.32 -14.35 -13.10
CA LEU A 98 -25.09 -14.89 -11.97
C LEU A 98 -26.60 -14.96 -12.25
N GLY A 99 -27.03 -14.64 -13.48
CA GLY A 99 -28.42 -14.69 -13.95
C GLY A 99 -28.73 -15.92 -14.79
#